data_AF-A0A1Y1KE77-F1
#
_entry.id   AF-A0A1Y1KE77-F1
#
_cell.length_a   1.000
_cell.length_b   1.000
_cell.length_c   1.000
_cell.angle_alpha   90.00
_cell.angle_beta   90.00
_cell.angle_gamma   90.00
#
_symmetry.space_group_name_H-M   'P 1'
#
loop_
_entity.id
_entity.type
_entity.pdbx_description
1 polymer ?
#
loop_
_entity_poly.entity_id
_entity_poly.type
_entity_poly.pdbx_seq_one_letter_code
_entity_poly.pdbx_strand_id
1 'polypeptide(L)'
;MEIPKNKNSRTRLTPFELINLLRSNNYSSLSNEFSNKKNTMMASVLNLNLVNILRDQSIPKLLANWDVKRRDAEAVWFMKGIMDECTHLKNFSIPFDTSLIYAICALHDGYVPNSGCCKLEDVWPQATIRYVKTGHVGAYLWYLHLFRNTIVEAFERAKLVCPPPAVTFS
;
A
#
# COMPACT_ATOMS: atom_id res chain seq x y z
N MET A 1 -27.32 -33.16 7.60
CA MET A 1 -27.40 -33.29 6.13
C MET A 1 -26.49 -32.22 5.55
N GLU A 2 -25.23 -32.57 5.33
CA GLU A 2 -24.19 -31.63 4.89
C GLU A 2 -24.19 -31.53 3.37
N ILE A 3 -24.25 -30.31 2.85
CA ILE A 3 -24.18 -30.01 1.42
C ILE A 3 -22.71 -29.83 1.04
N PRO A 4 -22.15 -30.57 0.07
CA PRO A 4 -20.74 -30.50 -0.26
C PRO A 4 -20.41 -29.18 -0.95
N LYS A 5 -19.46 -28.41 -0.40
CA LYS A 5 -18.94 -27.18 -1.01
C LYS A 5 -18.04 -27.53 -2.20
N ASN A 6 -18.53 -27.23 -3.39
CA ASN A 6 -17.84 -27.37 -4.67
C ASN A 6 -16.49 -26.61 -4.67
N LYS A 7 -15.38 -27.35 -4.70
CA LYS A 7 -14.01 -26.85 -4.86
C LYS A 7 -13.77 -26.48 -6.32
N ASN A 8 -14.22 -25.30 -6.76
CA ASN A 8 -13.77 -24.68 -8.01
C ASN A 8 -14.00 -23.16 -8.03
N SER A 9 -13.71 -22.47 -6.91
CA SER A 9 -13.48 -21.03 -7.00
C SER A 9 -12.11 -20.83 -7.64
N ARG A 10 -12.05 -20.26 -8.85
CA ARG A 10 -10.84 -19.59 -9.31
C ARG A 10 -10.54 -18.49 -8.27
N THR A 11 -9.67 -18.79 -7.31
CA THR A 11 -9.19 -17.85 -6.30
C THR A 11 -8.42 -16.76 -7.04
N ARG A 12 -9.06 -15.62 -7.23
CA ARG A 12 -8.40 -14.44 -7.78
C ARG A 12 -7.51 -13.87 -6.69
N LEU A 13 -6.20 -13.90 -6.92
CA LEU A 13 -5.22 -13.25 -6.06
C LEU A 13 -5.43 -11.74 -6.15
N THR A 14 -5.44 -11.07 -5.00
CA THR A 14 -5.42 -9.62 -4.97
C THR A 14 -4.06 -9.10 -5.45
N PRO A 15 -3.97 -7.87 -6.01
CA PRO A 15 -2.68 -7.28 -6.38
C PRO A 15 -1.68 -7.25 -5.21
N PHE A 16 -2.15 -7.04 -3.98
CA PHE A 16 -1.34 -7.10 -2.76
C PHE A 16 -0.76 -8.50 -2.49
N GLU A 17 -1.58 -9.54 -2.57
CA GLU A 17 -1.13 -10.93 -2.43
C GLU A 17 -0.16 -11.32 -3.55
N LEU A 18 -0.40 -10.83 -4.77
CA LEU A 18 0.50 -11.05 -5.91
C LEU A 18 1.86 -10.40 -5.66
N ILE A 19 1.91 -9.14 -5.20
CA ILE A 19 3.16 -8.44 -4.88
C ILE A 19 3.92 -9.17 -3.76
N ASN A 20 3.22 -9.60 -2.71
CA ASN A 20 3.86 -10.37 -1.63
C ASN A 20 4.38 -11.73 -2.13
N LEU A 21 3.70 -12.38 -3.07
CA LEU A 21 4.13 -13.62 -3.71
C LEU A 21 5.31 -13.39 -4.66
N LEU A 22 5.34 -12.25 -5.36
CA LEU A 22 6.48 -11.81 -6.16
C LEU A 22 7.69 -11.45 -5.28
N ARG A 23 7.46 -10.96 -4.05
CA ARG A 23 8.53 -10.66 -3.09
C ARG A 23 9.12 -11.92 -2.46
N SER A 24 8.29 -12.89 -2.09
CA SER A 24 8.78 -14.15 -1.52
C SER A 24 9.62 -14.94 -2.54
N ASN A 25 9.32 -14.79 -3.82
CA ASN A 25 10.12 -15.31 -4.92
C ASN A 25 11.09 -14.23 -5.41
N ASN A 26 12.26 -14.06 -4.77
CA ASN A 26 13.33 -13.16 -5.24
C ASN A 26 13.59 -13.29 -6.76
N TYR A 27 12.98 -12.44 -7.58
CA TYR A 27 13.16 -12.42 -9.04
C TYR A 27 14.39 -11.57 -9.39
N SER A 28 15.55 -12.21 -9.44
CA SER A 28 16.77 -11.68 -10.08
C SER A 28 16.98 -12.22 -11.50
N SER A 29 15.96 -12.80 -12.14
CA SER A 29 16.05 -13.26 -13.54
C SER A 29 14.70 -13.31 -14.25
N LEU A 30 14.25 -12.20 -14.84
CA LEU A 30 13.22 -12.25 -15.89
C LEU A 30 13.36 -11.13 -16.94
N SER A 31 14.59 -10.73 -17.25
CA SER A 31 14.87 -9.84 -18.38
C SER A 31 15.20 -10.57 -19.69
N ASN A 32 15.22 -11.92 -19.73
CA ASN A 32 15.80 -12.65 -20.88
C ASN A 32 14.92 -13.65 -21.64
N GLU A 33 13.62 -13.83 -21.34
CA GLU A 33 12.80 -14.84 -22.06
C GLU A 33 11.46 -14.31 -22.61
N PHE A 34 11.47 -13.18 -23.31
CA PHE A 34 10.34 -12.83 -24.22
C PHE A 34 10.67 -13.00 -25.71
N SER A 35 11.78 -13.68 -26.03
CA SER A 35 12.15 -14.00 -27.41
C SER A 35 12.27 -15.51 -27.59
N ASN A 36 11.21 -16.09 -28.20
CA ASN A 36 11.10 -17.43 -28.82
C ASN A 36 10.10 -18.40 -28.18
N LYS A 37 8.83 -18.28 -28.58
CA LYS A 37 8.10 -19.41 -29.19
C LYS A 37 6.79 -18.93 -29.82
N LYS A 38 6.74 -18.96 -31.15
CA LYS A 38 5.49 -18.98 -31.91
C LYS A 38 4.95 -20.41 -31.96
N ASN A 39 3.62 -20.49 -31.91
CA ASN A 39 2.73 -21.53 -32.44
C ASN A 39 2.17 -22.63 -31.52
N THR A 40 0.83 -22.72 -31.63
CA THR A 40 0.01 -23.94 -31.69
C THR A 40 -0.12 -24.81 -30.45
N MET A 41 -1.10 -24.49 -29.57
CA MET A 41 -1.97 -25.49 -28.90
C MET A 41 -3.10 -24.87 -28.06
N MET A 42 -4.08 -24.14 -28.62
CA MET A 42 -5.25 -23.70 -27.83
C MET A 42 -6.49 -23.35 -28.68
N ALA A 43 -6.67 -24.00 -29.83
CA ALA A 43 -7.72 -23.66 -30.78
C ALA A 43 -8.88 -24.67 -30.90
N SER A 44 -8.96 -25.71 -30.06
CA SER A 44 -9.84 -26.86 -30.36
C SER A 44 -10.91 -27.28 -29.35
N VAL A 45 -11.24 -26.50 -28.29
CA VAL A 45 -12.27 -26.98 -27.32
C VAL A 45 -13.25 -25.93 -26.82
N LEU A 46 -13.61 -24.93 -27.63
CA LEU A 46 -14.73 -24.03 -27.30
C LEU A 46 -15.65 -23.86 -28.51
N ASN A 47 -16.44 -24.91 -28.80
CA ASN A 47 -17.61 -24.79 -29.64
C ASN A 47 -18.71 -24.05 -28.85
N LEU A 48 -18.61 -22.73 -28.85
CA LEU A 48 -19.45 -21.78 -28.09
C LEU A 48 -20.83 -21.62 -28.76
N ASN A 49 -21.76 -22.54 -28.49
CA ASN A 49 -23.19 -22.32 -28.73
C ASN A 49 -23.86 -21.47 -27.63
N LEU A 50 -23.08 -20.87 -26.73
CA LEU A 50 -23.53 -19.98 -25.64
C LEU A 50 -23.75 -18.52 -26.08
N VAL A 51 -23.32 -18.13 -27.28
CA VAL A 51 -23.35 -16.74 -27.74
C VAL A 51 -24.77 -16.25 -28.06
N ASN A 52 -25.71 -17.15 -28.35
CA ASN A 52 -27.07 -16.76 -28.74
C ASN A 52 -28.04 -16.54 -27.56
N ILE A 53 -27.70 -16.99 -26.34
CA ILE A 53 -28.58 -16.86 -25.16
C ILE A 53 -28.35 -15.54 -24.41
N LEU A 54 -27.18 -14.90 -24.57
CA LEU A 54 -26.82 -13.66 -23.87
C LEU A 54 -27.11 -12.38 -24.66
N ARG A 55 -27.98 -12.44 -25.69
CA ARG A 55 -28.32 -11.30 -26.54
C ARG A 55 -29.51 -10.50 -26.03
N ASP A 56 -29.64 -10.36 -24.71
CA ASP A 56 -30.52 -9.37 -24.09
C ASP A 56 -29.71 -8.08 -23.85
N GLN A 57 -30.12 -6.98 -24.51
CA GLN A 57 -29.34 -5.74 -24.60
C GLN A 57 -29.26 -4.92 -23.30
N SER A 58 -29.88 -5.38 -22.22
CA SER A 58 -29.86 -4.73 -20.90
C SER A 58 -28.68 -5.16 -20.00
N ILE A 59 -28.20 -6.40 -20.18
CA ILE A 59 -27.13 -7.01 -19.38
C ILE A 59 -25.72 -6.46 -19.67
N PRO A 60 -25.32 -6.10 -20.91
CA PRO A 60 -23.95 -5.65 -21.21
C PRO A 60 -23.56 -4.34 -20.52
N LYS A 61 -24.51 -3.44 -20.24
CA LYS A 61 -24.22 -2.15 -19.58
C LYS A 61 -24.02 -2.31 -18.07
N LEU A 62 -24.86 -3.12 -17.42
CA LEU A 62 -24.70 -3.45 -16.00
C LEU A 62 -23.43 -4.30 -15.82
N LEU A 63 -23.21 -5.25 -16.75
CA LEU A 63 -21.99 -6.02 -16.86
C LEU A 63 -20.76 -5.23 -17.42
N ALA A 64 -20.91 -3.99 -17.83
CA ALA A 64 -19.76 -3.12 -18.10
C ALA A 64 -19.48 -2.27 -16.85
N ASN A 65 -20.53 -1.74 -16.22
CA ASN A 65 -20.42 -0.88 -15.05
C ASN A 65 -19.86 -1.59 -13.80
N TRP A 66 -20.26 -2.83 -13.52
CA TRP A 66 -19.63 -3.63 -12.46
C TRP A 66 -18.15 -3.92 -12.76
N ASP A 67 -17.78 -4.22 -14.01
CA ASP A 67 -16.40 -4.54 -14.42
C ASP A 67 -15.53 -3.28 -14.45
N VAL A 68 -16.10 -2.12 -14.76
CA VAL A 68 -15.44 -0.81 -14.58
C VAL A 68 -15.23 -0.54 -13.09
N LYS A 69 -16.28 -0.61 -12.24
CA LYS A 69 -16.14 -0.43 -10.79
C LYS A 69 -15.15 -1.40 -10.15
N ARG A 70 -15.07 -2.63 -10.67
CA ARG A 70 -14.10 -3.65 -10.22
C ARG A 70 -12.69 -3.36 -10.68
N ARG A 71 -12.49 -2.96 -11.95
CA ARG A 71 -11.18 -2.53 -12.46
C ARG A 71 -10.68 -1.29 -11.72
N ASP A 72 -11.56 -0.36 -11.37
CA ASP A 72 -11.23 0.80 -10.55
C ASP A 72 -10.78 0.35 -9.16
N ALA A 73 -11.47 -0.61 -8.54
CA ALA A 73 -11.06 -1.17 -7.25
C ALA A 73 -9.71 -1.90 -7.33
N GLU A 74 -9.50 -2.74 -8.36
CA GLU A 74 -8.22 -3.44 -8.58
C GLU A 74 -7.06 -2.46 -8.82
N ALA A 75 -7.30 -1.41 -9.62
CA ALA A 75 -6.33 -0.35 -9.85
C ALA A 75 -6.03 0.42 -8.56
N VAL A 76 -7.03 0.75 -7.74
CA VAL A 76 -6.83 1.41 -6.43
C VAL A 76 -5.98 0.54 -5.50
N TRP A 77 -6.28 -0.76 -5.39
CA TRP A 77 -5.49 -1.69 -4.58
C TRP A 77 -4.07 -1.86 -5.10
N PHE A 78 -3.89 -1.94 -6.42
CA PHE A 78 -2.58 -1.99 -7.05
C PHE A 78 -1.77 -0.71 -6.74
N MET A 79 -2.36 0.46 -6.95
CA MET A 79 -1.71 1.74 -6.68
C MET A 79 -1.38 1.92 -5.20
N LYS A 80 -2.25 1.44 -4.30
CA LYS A 80 -1.98 1.42 -2.86
C LYS A 80 -0.80 0.52 -2.53
N GLY A 81 -0.72 -0.68 -3.12
CA GLY A 81 0.45 -1.55 -3.01
C GLY A 81 1.74 -0.88 -3.51
N ILE A 82 1.73 -0.28 -4.70
CA ILE A 82 2.90 0.43 -5.23
C ILE A 82 3.33 1.59 -4.32
N MET A 83 2.36 2.34 -3.81
CA MET A 83 2.63 3.46 -2.91
C MET A 83 3.22 2.98 -1.59
N ASP A 84 2.62 1.96 -0.95
CA ASP A 84 3.11 1.38 0.31
C ASP A 84 4.54 0.86 0.15
N GLU A 85 4.88 0.25 -0.99
CA GLU A 85 6.23 -0.24 -1.25
C GLU A 85 7.26 0.86 -1.47
N CYS A 86 6.92 1.86 -2.27
CA CYS A 86 7.83 2.96 -2.58
C CYS A 86 7.96 3.97 -1.42
N THR A 87 7.04 3.98 -0.46
CA THR A 87 7.02 4.93 0.67
C THR A 87 7.37 4.30 2.02
N HIS A 88 7.62 2.99 2.07
CA HIS A 88 8.00 2.33 3.32
C HIS A 88 9.32 2.90 3.86
N LEU A 89 9.28 3.48 5.06
CA LEU A 89 10.44 4.13 5.69
C LEU A 89 11.66 3.23 5.90
N LYS A 90 11.46 1.91 5.97
CA LYS A 90 12.52 0.90 6.05
C LYS A 90 13.39 0.83 4.79
N ASN A 91 12.88 1.29 3.65
CA ASN A 91 13.61 1.30 2.38
C ASN A 91 14.55 2.51 2.25
N PHE A 92 14.52 3.44 3.20
CA PHE A 92 15.38 4.62 3.24
C PHE A 92 16.48 4.46 4.30
N SER A 93 17.55 5.26 4.17
CA SER A 93 18.61 5.29 5.18
C SER A 93 18.07 5.76 6.53
N ILE A 94 18.55 5.14 7.60
CA ILE A 94 18.16 5.50 8.96
C ILE A 94 18.68 6.91 9.28
N PRO A 95 17.86 7.80 9.86
CA PRO A 95 18.31 9.12 10.30
C PRO A 95 19.45 9.04 11.32
N PHE A 96 20.27 10.09 11.41
CA PHE A 96 21.44 10.13 12.30
C PHE A 96 21.09 9.82 13.77
N ASP A 97 19.98 10.38 14.25
CA ASP A 97 19.43 10.08 15.57
C ASP A 97 17.91 9.91 15.45
N THR A 98 17.43 8.69 15.74
CA THR A 98 16.01 8.36 15.72
C THR A 98 15.25 8.93 16.91
N SER A 99 15.93 9.27 18.01
CA SER A 99 15.34 9.86 19.21
C SER A 99 14.84 11.29 18.99
N LEU A 100 15.34 11.96 17.95
CA LEU A 100 14.90 13.28 17.52
C LEU A 100 13.69 13.24 16.58
N ILE A 101 13.23 12.05 16.21
CA ILE A 101 12.09 11.90 15.31
C ILE A 101 10.80 12.00 16.10
N TYR A 102 9.94 12.92 15.67
CA TYR A 102 8.58 13.08 16.17
C TYR A 102 7.60 12.88 15.03
N ALA A 103 6.63 11.99 15.22
CA ALA A 103 5.58 11.71 14.25
C ALA A 103 4.20 11.81 14.88
N ILE A 104 3.29 12.53 14.22
CA ILE A 104 1.87 12.55 14.59
C ILE A 104 1.13 11.81 13.49
N CYS A 105 0.54 10.67 13.84
CA CYS A 105 -0.14 9.80 12.90
C CYS A 105 -1.64 9.77 13.18
N ALA A 106 -2.45 9.89 12.13
CA ALA A 106 -3.89 9.76 12.27
C ALA A 106 -4.29 8.28 12.18
N LEU A 107 -5.08 7.80 13.12
CA LEU A 107 -5.54 6.40 13.21
C LEU A 107 -6.43 5.98 12.04
N HIS A 108 -6.99 6.91 11.29
CA HIS A 108 -7.79 6.61 10.10
C HIS A 108 -7.20 7.31 8.86
N ASP A 109 -5.87 7.48 8.84
CA ASP A 109 -5.16 7.97 7.67
C ASP A 109 -5.15 6.89 6.57
N GLY A 110 -5.40 7.30 5.32
CA GLY A 110 -5.29 6.41 4.18
C GLY A 110 -3.85 6.04 3.83
N TYR A 111 -2.88 6.85 4.28
CA TYR A 111 -1.44 6.72 3.99
C TYR A 111 -0.64 6.05 5.12
N VAL A 112 -1.22 5.92 6.32
CA VAL A 112 -0.57 5.25 7.46
C VAL A 112 -1.32 3.95 7.72
N PRO A 113 -0.81 2.79 7.29
CA PRO A 113 -1.50 1.52 7.46
C PRO A 113 -1.61 1.15 8.95
N ASN A 114 -2.85 0.90 9.40
CA ASN A 114 -3.16 0.60 10.81
C ASN A 114 -2.86 -0.83 11.23
N SER A 115 -2.80 -1.76 10.28
CA SER A 115 -2.64 -3.19 10.51
C SER A 115 -1.89 -3.84 9.35
N GLY A 116 -1.17 -4.92 9.64
CA GLY A 116 -0.43 -5.70 8.62
C GLY A 116 0.91 -5.09 8.19
N CYS A 117 1.26 -3.89 8.69
CA CYS A 117 2.54 -3.25 8.43
C CYS A 117 3.34 -3.05 9.72
N CYS A 118 4.67 -2.94 9.56
CA CYS A 118 5.62 -2.58 10.61
C CYS A 118 5.20 -1.25 11.24
N LYS A 119 5.18 -1.14 12.57
CA LYS A 119 4.88 0.14 13.21
C LYS A 119 6.08 1.07 13.08
N LEU A 120 5.84 2.38 13.17
CA LEU A 120 6.92 3.35 13.01
C LEU A 120 7.97 3.22 14.13
N GLU A 121 7.53 2.83 15.33
CA GLU A 121 8.38 2.53 16.50
C GLU A 121 9.37 1.39 16.23
N ASP A 122 8.97 0.42 15.41
CA ASP A 122 9.78 -0.75 15.07
C ASP A 122 10.79 -0.42 13.96
N VAL A 123 10.45 0.51 13.06
CA VAL A 123 11.36 0.99 12.00
C VAL A 123 12.43 1.91 12.59
N TRP A 124 12.01 2.86 13.43
CA TRP A 124 12.89 3.84 14.06
C TRP A 124 12.75 3.76 15.59
N PRO A 125 13.61 2.96 16.24
CA PRO A 125 13.56 2.80 17.69
C PRO A 125 13.83 4.15 18.36
N GLN A 126 13.15 4.42 19.48
CA GLN A 126 13.21 5.69 20.23
C GLN A 126 12.52 6.90 19.57
N ALA A 127 11.95 6.75 18.37
CA ALA A 127 11.11 7.79 17.80
C ALA A 127 9.86 8.01 18.66
N THR A 128 9.44 9.27 18.80
CA THR A 128 8.22 9.63 19.54
C THR A 128 7.05 9.69 18.59
N ILE A 129 6.14 8.71 18.68
CA ILE A 129 4.93 8.65 17.85
C ILE A 129 3.69 8.94 18.68
N ARG A 130 2.85 9.87 18.18
CA ARG A 130 1.58 10.26 18.79
C ARG A 130 0.43 9.94 17.84
N TYR A 131 -0.47 9.06 18.26
CA TYR A 131 -1.63 8.68 17.47
C TYR A 131 -2.87 9.53 17.80
N VAL A 132 -3.52 10.09 16.79
CA VAL A 132 -4.78 10.86 16.93
C VAL A 132 -5.96 10.11 16.31
N LYS A 133 -7.11 10.11 16.99
CA LYS A 133 -8.32 9.39 16.56
C LYS A 133 -9.10 10.14 15.48
N THR A 134 -8.48 10.41 14.34
CA THR A 134 -9.10 11.10 13.19
C THR A 134 -8.59 10.54 11.86
N GLY A 135 -9.14 11.03 10.74
CA GLY A 135 -8.51 10.90 9.43
C GLY A 135 -7.44 11.98 9.18
N HIS A 136 -6.78 11.90 8.03
CA HIS A 136 -5.66 12.78 7.64
C HIS A 136 -5.99 14.28 7.78
N VAL A 137 -7.05 14.74 7.10
CA VAL A 137 -7.46 16.15 7.12
C VAL A 137 -7.98 16.57 8.51
N GLY A 138 -8.71 15.67 9.18
CA GLY A 138 -9.23 15.93 10.53
C GLY A 138 -8.13 16.11 11.57
N ALA A 139 -7.02 15.37 11.44
CA ALA A 139 -5.87 15.51 12.32
C ALA A 139 -5.31 16.94 12.25
N TYR A 140 -5.09 17.43 11.03
CA TYR A 140 -4.55 18.77 10.82
C TYR A 140 -5.47 19.87 11.36
N LEU A 141 -6.77 19.79 11.06
CA LEU A 141 -7.73 20.83 11.43
C LEU A 141 -8.01 20.88 12.94
N TRP A 142 -8.13 19.72 13.61
CA TRP A 142 -8.61 19.65 15.00
C TRP A 142 -7.47 19.55 16.02
N TYR A 143 -6.29 19.07 15.61
CA TYR A 143 -5.15 18.85 16.49
C TYR A 143 -3.99 19.80 16.22
N LEU A 144 -4.25 20.96 15.60
CA LEU A 144 -3.21 21.96 15.31
C LEU A 144 -2.38 22.35 16.54
N HIS A 145 -3.02 22.44 17.71
CA HIS A 145 -2.32 22.69 18.98
C HIS A 145 -1.30 21.58 19.32
N LEU A 146 -1.64 20.32 19.07
CA LEU A 146 -0.75 19.17 19.28
C LEU A 146 0.45 19.23 18.34
N PHE A 147 0.24 19.57 17.07
CA PHE A 147 1.33 19.78 16.12
C PHE A 147 2.28 20.87 16.59
N ARG A 148 1.76 22.03 16.97
CA ARG A 148 2.58 23.16 17.46
C ARG A 148 3.41 22.78 18.68
N ASN A 149 2.79 22.15 19.66
CA ASN A 149 3.47 21.72 20.89
C ASN A 149 4.55 20.68 20.60
N THR A 150 4.25 19.71 19.73
CA THR A 150 5.21 18.65 19.35
C THR A 150 6.40 19.23 18.59
N ILE A 151 6.19 20.23 17.74
CA ILE A 151 7.28 20.93 17.05
C ILE A 151 8.20 21.63 18.06
N VAL A 152 7.63 22.35 19.03
CA VAL A 152 8.41 23.02 20.08
C VAL A 152 9.22 22.00 20.89
N GLU A 153 8.58 20.91 21.33
CA GLU A 153 9.22 19.81 22.06
C GLU A 153 10.39 19.20 21.27
N ALA A 154 10.19 18.95 19.97
CA ALA A 154 11.23 18.41 19.10
C ALA A 154 12.46 19.32 19.03
N PHE A 155 12.25 20.65 18.91
CA PHE A 155 13.35 21.60 18.90
C PHE A 155 14.03 21.74 20.26
N GLU A 156 13.28 21.70 21.36
CA GLU A 156 13.87 21.71 22.71
C GLU A 156 14.78 20.49 22.92
N ARG A 157 14.35 19.31 22.49
CA ARG A 157 15.17 18.10 22.53
C ARG A 157 16.38 18.19 21.60
N ALA A 158 16.20 18.71 20.39
CA ALA A 158 17.29 18.88 19.44
C ALA A 158 18.41 19.79 19.97
N LYS A 159 18.08 20.84 20.74
CA LYS A 159 19.09 21.71 21.37
C LYS A 159 19.97 20.98 22.39
N LEU A 160 19.44 19.94 23.03
CA LEU A 160 20.18 19.15 24.03
C LEU A 160 21.15 18.18 23.37
N VAL A 161 20.78 17.63 22.21
CA VAL A 161 21.57 16.63 21.47
C VAL A 161 22.55 17.29 20.51
N CYS A 162 22.13 18.37 19.84
CA CYS A 162 22.91 19.10 18.85
C CYS A 162 23.21 20.51 19.38
N PRO A 163 24.42 20.74 19.93
CA PRO A 163 24.80 22.07 20.37
C PRO A 163 24.85 23.03 19.17
N PRO A 164 24.51 24.32 19.35
CA PRO A 164 24.55 25.29 18.28
C PRO A 164 25.98 25.37 17.71
N PRO A 165 26.13 25.55 16.38
CA PRO A 165 27.44 25.72 15.79
C PRO A 165 28.15 26.91 16.43
N ALA A 166 29.43 26.73 16.77
CA ALA A 166 30.22 27.79 17.37
C ALA A 166 30.23 29.01 16.44
N VAL A 167 29.87 30.17 16.97
CA VAL A 167 29.88 31.42 16.20
C VAL A 167 31.33 31.82 15.99
N THR A 168 31.89 31.48 14.82
CA THR A 168 33.22 31.94 14.43
C THR A 168 33.08 33.33 13.83
N PHE A 169 33.50 34.36 14.57
CA PHE A 169 33.71 35.68 14.00
C PHE A 169 35.07 35.65 13.27
N SER A 170 35.03 35.64 11.93
CA SER A 170 36.20 35.82 11.06
C SER A 170 36.55 37.29 10.89
#